data_AF-A0A2E9QVD4-F1
#
_entry.id   AF-A0A2E9QVD4-F1
#
_cell.length_a   1.000
_cell.length_b   1.000
_cell.length_c   1.000
_cell.angle_alpha   90.00
_cell.angle_beta   90.00
_cell.angle_gamma   90.00
#
_symmetry.space_group_name_H-M   'P 1'
#
loop_
_entity.id
_entity.type
_entity.pdbx_description
1 polymer ?
#
loop_
_entity_poly.entity_id
_entity_poly.type
_entity_poly.pdbx_seq_one_letter_code
_entity_poly.pdbx_strand_id
1 'polypeptide(L)'
;MHSKRLKHLLCWIGCGCLLFCGSVTFAQGKKDTSSKSSADKKTPTTTSKSATKTEKKPSAPVKPATQTPSGATHKTAITDKHRFKLVRIEEETNSLKEKIFRSKAQLMLLQESLLNGAISTAKLILSFDNRMGSAFYLKEVTFSLNGTPLYTKIDYNGSLNNKRKFVIYQGSVQPKQHTLSIVLNYQGNGFGAFSYLNKYKFKIQSSYTFKAEERKQVEIKIVGYEKNWLTTPLRERPTVRYDVKIRKLSSRPKKLKIGGKK
;
A
#
# COMPACT_ATOMS: atom_id res chain seq x y z
N MET A 1 2.64 -32.17 -47.36
CA MET A 1 3.10 -31.51 -48.62
C MET A 1 2.31 -30.21 -48.72
N HIS A 2 2.80 -28.96 -48.76
CA HIS A 2 4.04 -28.25 -49.08
C HIS A 2 4.02 -26.99 -48.17
N SER A 3 4.99 -26.66 -47.31
CA SER A 3 6.29 -26.00 -47.57
C SER A 3 6.27 -24.84 -48.58
N LYS A 4 6.33 -23.59 -48.10
CA LYS A 4 7.12 -22.45 -48.63
C LYS A 4 7.40 -21.49 -47.44
N ARG A 5 8.56 -21.54 -46.78
CA ARG A 5 9.82 -20.78 -47.03
C ARG A 5 9.59 -19.26 -47.22
N LEU A 6 9.93 -18.41 -46.24
CA LEU A 6 11.28 -17.91 -45.88
C LEU A 6 11.80 -16.88 -46.90
N LYS A 7 11.97 -15.61 -46.49
CA LYS A 7 13.17 -14.74 -46.71
C LYS A 7 12.94 -13.27 -46.31
N HIS A 8 14.07 -12.63 -45.96
CA HIS A 8 14.33 -11.24 -45.51
C HIS A 8 14.17 -11.03 -44.00
N LEU A 9 15.20 -11.10 -43.14
CA LEU A 9 16.63 -10.71 -43.25
C LEU A 9 16.84 -9.23 -43.60
N LEU A 10 17.10 -8.40 -42.58
CA LEU A 10 17.83 -7.13 -42.54
C LEU A 10 17.66 -6.60 -41.09
N CYS A 11 18.60 -5.99 -40.36
CA CYS A 11 20.01 -5.69 -40.54
C CYS A 11 20.50 -5.10 -39.17
N TRP A 12 21.69 -5.52 -38.70
CA TRP A 12 22.74 -4.65 -38.11
C TRP A 12 22.41 -3.72 -36.92
N ILE A 13 22.80 -4.02 -35.66
CA ILE A 13 24.13 -3.88 -35.03
C ILE A 13 24.82 -2.52 -35.26
N GLY A 14 24.81 -1.70 -34.20
CA GLY A 14 26.00 -1.11 -33.58
C GLY A 14 26.84 -0.09 -34.37
N CYS A 15 26.63 1.20 -34.09
CA CYS A 15 27.59 2.30 -34.21
C CYS A 15 26.92 3.53 -33.57
N GLY A 16 27.51 4.43 -32.80
CA GLY A 16 28.88 4.74 -32.44
C GLY A 16 28.79 6.09 -31.72
N CYS A 17 29.49 6.19 -30.59
CA CYS A 17 29.70 7.42 -29.84
C CYS A 17 30.38 8.47 -30.74
N LEU A 18 29.88 9.71 -30.79
CA LEU A 18 30.66 10.90 -31.13
C LEU A 18 29.90 12.19 -30.74
N LEU A 19 30.36 12.75 -29.62
CA LEU A 19 30.69 14.16 -29.40
C LEU A 19 30.11 15.16 -30.43
N PHE A 20 29.20 16.04 -29.99
CA PHE A 20 29.26 17.42 -30.44
C PHE A 20 28.92 18.39 -29.29
N CYS A 21 29.96 19.13 -28.93
CA CYS A 21 30.01 20.24 -28.01
C CYS A 21 29.31 21.44 -28.68
N GLY A 22 28.45 22.14 -27.95
CA GLY A 22 27.69 23.28 -28.48
C GLY A 22 27.27 24.22 -27.36
N SER A 23 28.24 24.96 -26.85
CA SER A 23 28.16 26.00 -25.83
C SER A 23 27.20 27.14 -26.19
N VAL A 24 26.20 27.38 -25.34
CA VAL A 24 25.47 28.66 -25.31
C VAL A 24 26.03 29.50 -24.17
N THR A 25 26.76 30.52 -24.58
CA THR A 25 27.25 31.66 -23.81
C THR A 25 26.06 32.43 -23.22
N PHE A 26 25.94 32.48 -21.89
CA PHE A 26 25.15 33.51 -21.22
C PHE A 26 26.10 34.38 -20.39
N ALA A 27 26.22 35.63 -20.82
CA ALA A 27 27.05 36.65 -20.23
C ALA A 27 26.33 37.34 -19.05
N GLN A 28 26.99 37.26 -17.91
CA GLN A 28 27.12 38.21 -16.80
C GLN A 28 26.02 39.27 -16.54
N GLY A 29 25.41 39.14 -15.36
CA GLY A 29 25.02 40.27 -14.52
C GLY A 29 25.64 40.09 -13.14
N LYS A 30 26.68 40.87 -12.82
CA LYS A 30 27.30 40.99 -11.49
C LYS A 30 26.58 42.07 -10.69
N LYS A 31 26.27 41.78 -9.42
CA LYS A 31 26.36 42.74 -8.32
C LYS A 31 26.96 42.04 -7.11
N ASP A 32 28.03 42.66 -6.63
CA ASP A 32 28.90 42.22 -5.56
C ASP A 32 28.22 42.36 -4.19
N THR A 33 28.58 41.47 -3.26
CA THR A 33 28.90 41.85 -1.88
C THR A 33 29.66 40.72 -1.19
N SER A 34 30.80 41.11 -0.65
CA SER A 34 31.79 40.30 0.05
C SER A 34 31.46 40.11 1.53
N SER A 35 31.74 38.95 2.11
CA SER A 35 32.43 38.86 3.40
C SER A 35 32.99 37.46 3.70
N LYS A 36 34.30 37.45 4.00
CA LYS A 36 35.19 36.40 4.54
C LYS A 36 34.66 35.61 5.74
N SER A 37 35.07 34.33 5.84
CA SER A 37 35.87 33.72 6.94
C SER A 37 35.96 32.19 6.75
N SER A 38 37.11 31.63 6.33
CA SER A 38 38.11 30.87 7.15
C SER A 38 37.55 29.57 7.76
N ALA A 39 37.80 28.37 7.20
CA ALA A 39 38.97 27.48 7.39
C ALA A 39 39.08 26.86 8.81
N ASP A 40 38.97 25.53 8.95
CA ASP A 40 40.12 24.59 9.11
C ASP A 40 39.67 23.13 9.42
N LYS A 41 40.46 22.15 8.92
CA LYS A 41 40.71 20.76 9.39
C LYS A 41 39.54 19.77 9.59
N LYS A 42 39.60 18.47 9.25
CA LYS A 42 40.72 17.51 9.21
C LYS A 42 40.24 16.18 8.57
N THR A 43 41.12 15.52 7.81
CA THR A 43 41.09 14.09 7.38
C THR A 43 41.01 13.15 8.61
N PRO A 44 40.61 11.85 8.49
CA PRO A 44 41.51 10.84 7.93
C PRO A 44 40.87 9.65 7.17
N THR A 45 41.73 9.04 6.36
CA THR A 45 41.62 7.75 5.69
C THR A 45 41.94 6.59 6.64
N THR A 46 41.54 5.37 6.24
CA THR A 46 42.28 4.07 6.33
C THR A 46 41.73 2.98 7.27
N THR A 47 41.15 1.95 6.63
CA THR A 47 41.40 0.48 6.76
C THR A 47 41.46 -0.19 8.14
N SER A 48 40.69 -1.28 8.32
CA SER A 48 41.26 -2.53 8.85
C SER A 48 40.50 -3.79 8.42
N LYS A 49 41.27 -4.69 7.83
CA LYS A 49 41.07 -6.12 7.59
C LYS A 49 41.07 -6.87 8.94
N SER A 50 40.40 -8.00 9.04
CA SER A 50 40.81 -9.09 9.95
C SER A 50 40.29 -10.44 9.47
N ALA A 51 41.24 -11.32 9.15
CA ALA A 51 41.12 -12.78 9.12
C ALA A 51 41.89 -13.32 10.35
N THR A 52 41.57 -14.53 10.82
CA THR A 52 42.44 -15.57 11.49
C THR A 52 41.48 -16.58 12.16
N LYS A 53 41.38 -17.86 11.77
CA LYS A 53 42.25 -19.05 11.96
C LYS A 53 42.35 -19.61 13.41
N THR A 54 42.03 -20.90 13.52
CA THR A 54 42.79 -21.95 14.26
C THR A 54 42.61 -22.13 15.78
N GLU A 55 41.92 -23.24 16.12
CA GLU A 55 42.40 -24.42 16.90
C GLU A 55 42.66 -24.35 18.43
N LYS A 56 42.15 -25.41 19.08
CA LYS A 56 42.83 -26.35 20.02
C LYS A 56 42.40 -26.39 21.50
N LYS A 57 42.04 -27.61 21.87
CA LYS A 57 41.93 -28.27 23.19
C LYS A 57 43.25 -28.19 24.00
N PRO A 58 43.20 -28.06 25.34
CA PRO A 58 43.70 -29.10 26.29
C PRO A 58 42.75 -29.29 27.51
N SER A 59 42.37 -30.50 27.95
CA SER A 59 43.08 -31.47 28.81
C SER A 59 43.15 -31.11 30.31
N ALA A 60 42.30 -31.77 31.14
CA ALA A 60 42.50 -32.39 32.49
C ALA A 60 43.23 -31.61 33.64
N PRO A 61 43.14 -31.94 34.96
CA PRO A 61 42.95 -33.29 35.55
C PRO A 61 42.24 -33.40 36.95
N VAL A 62 42.25 -34.64 37.48
CA VAL A 62 42.30 -35.08 38.91
C VAL A 62 40.99 -35.46 39.67
N LYS A 63 40.90 -36.76 39.96
CA LYS A 63 40.14 -37.53 40.99
C LYS A 63 40.70 -37.28 42.41
N PRO A 64 40.03 -37.53 43.58
CA PRO A 64 39.59 -38.88 43.99
C PRO A 64 38.42 -39.04 45.01
N ALA A 65 37.82 -40.26 44.96
CA ALA A 65 37.22 -41.10 46.03
C ALA A 65 36.15 -40.50 47.00
N THR A 66 35.07 -41.14 47.45
CA THR A 66 34.90 -42.53 47.95
C THR A 66 33.39 -42.79 48.23
N GLN A 67 33.01 -44.07 48.31
CA GLN A 67 31.94 -44.70 49.13
C GLN A 67 30.62 -45.13 48.46
N THR A 68 30.49 -46.45 48.35
CA THR A 68 29.24 -47.24 48.41
C THR A 68 28.97 -47.58 49.88
N PRO A 69 27.71 -47.58 50.35
CA PRO A 69 27.11 -48.84 50.81
C PRO A 69 25.64 -48.96 50.33
N SER A 70 25.24 -50.09 49.75
CA SER A 70 24.69 -51.28 50.42
C SER A 70 23.16 -51.25 50.54
N GLY A 71 22.52 -52.21 49.86
CA GLY A 71 21.59 -53.16 50.50
C GLY A 71 20.15 -52.71 50.80
N ALA A 72 19.21 -53.50 50.27
CA ALA A 72 17.75 -53.52 50.51
C ALA A 72 16.99 -52.34 49.87
N THR A 73 16.05 -52.53 48.94
CA THR A 73 14.74 -53.10 49.26
C THR A 73 13.92 -53.33 47.97
N HIS A 74 13.67 -54.57 47.55
CA HIS A 74 12.90 -54.84 46.33
C HIS A 74 11.37 -54.86 46.50
N LYS A 75 10.83 -54.54 47.70
CA LYS A 75 9.36 -54.43 47.92
C LYS A 75 8.84 -53.04 48.31
N THR A 76 9.70 -52.12 48.73
CA THR A 76 9.39 -50.68 48.96
C THR A 76 9.66 -49.84 47.71
N ALA A 77 10.61 -50.27 46.87
CA ALA A 77 10.96 -49.61 45.62
C ALA A 77 9.82 -49.51 44.59
N ILE A 78 8.77 -50.34 44.69
CA ILE A 78 7.60 -50.23 43.80
C ILE A 78 6.70 -49.07 44.27
N THR A 79 6.37 -48.99 45.56
CA THR A 79 5.59 -47.89 46.16
C THR A 79 6.30 -46.53 46.01
N ASP A 80 7.62 -46.49 46.17
CA ASP A 80 8.41 -45.28 45.97
C ASP A 80 8.38 -44.81 44.51
N LYS A 81 8.48 -45.73 43.55
CA LYS A 81 8.35 -45.42 42.11
C LYS A 81 6.99 -44.82 41.75
N HIS A 82 5.90 -45.22 42.43
CA HIS A 82 4.59 -44.60 42.22
C HIS A 82 4.51 -43.19 42.82
N ARG A 83 5.13 -42.97 43.99
CA ARG A 83 5.21 -41.64 44.61
C ARG A 83 6.03 -40.65 43.77
N PHE A 84 7.15 -41.07 43.20
CA PHE A 84 7.96 -40.23 42.30
C PHE A 84 7.22 -39.88 40.99
N LYS A 85 6.37 -40.77 40.47
CA LYS A 85 5.54 -40.49 39.29
C LYS A 85 4.49 -39.42 39.58
N LEU A 86 3.88 -39.42 40.77
CA LEU A 86 2.89 -38.40 41.15
C LEU A 86 3.54 -37.01 41.27
N VAL A 87 4.70 -36.92 41.90
CA VAL A 87 5.46 -35.66 42.01
C VAL A 87 5.86 -35.14 40.62
N ARG A 88 6.31 -36.02 39.74
CA ARG A 88 6.63 -35.65 38.36
C ARG A 88 5.41 -35.15 37.58
N ILE A 89 4.25 -35.78 37.75
CA ILE A 89 3.01 -35.32 37.12
C ILE A 89 2.58 -33.96 37.71
N GLU A 90 2.79 -33.72 39.00
CA GLU A 90 2.52 -32.41 39.62
C GLU A 90 3.44 -31.32 39.04
N GLU A 91 4.73 -31.60 38.86
CA GLU A 91 5.67 -30.68 38.21
C GLU A 91 5.31 -30.43 36.74
N GLU A 92 4.97 -31.49 36.00
CA GLU A 92 4.55 -31.40 34.59
C GLU A 92 3.25 -30.59 34.48
N THR A 93 2.26 -30.82 35.35
CA THR A 93 1.00 -30.06 35.36
C THR A 93 1.20 -28.63 35.82
N ASN A 94 2.08 -28.35 36.78
CA ASN A 94 2.41 -26.99 37.20
C ASN A 94 3.12 -26.21 36.07
N SER A 95 4.06 -26.85 35.39
CA SER A 95 4.72 -26.26 34.21
C SER A 95 3.75 -26.03 33.05
N LEU A 96 2.77 -26.92 32.88
CA LEU A 96 1.75 -26.80 31.86
C LEU A 96 0.76 -25.68 32.21
N LYS A 97 0.36 -25.55 33.48
CA LYS A 97 -0.42 -24.41 33.96
C LYS A 97 0.31 -23.12 33.67
N GLU A 98 1.58 -22.99 34.03
CA GLU A 98 2.33 -21.76 33.79
C GLU A 98 2.42 -21.43 32.29
N LYS A 99 2.66 -22.43 31.42
CA LYS A 99 2.62 -22.26 29.96
C LYS A 99 1.24 -21.82 29.47
N ILE A 100 0.16 -22.44 29.96
CA ILE A 100 -1.23 -22.09 29.59
C ILE A 100 -1.55 -20.66 30.05
N PHE A 101 -1.17 -20.29 31.27
CA PHE A 101 -1.39 -18.95 31.80
C PHE A 101 -0.60 -17.90 31.01
N ARG A 102 0.66 -18.18 30.65
CA ARG A 102 1.47 -17.31 29.79
C ARG A 102 0.85 -17.17 28.40
N SER A 103 0.46 -18.28 27.77
CA SER A 103 -0.20 -18.26 26.46
C SER A 103 -1.53 -17.52 26.49
N LYS A 104 -2.32 -17.68 27.55
CA LYS A 104 -3.57 -16.94 27.75
C LYS A 104 -3.32 -15.44 27.91
N ALA A 105 -2.33 -15.05 28.71
CA ALA A 105 -1.95 -13.65 28.88
C ALA A 105 -1.47 -13.02 27.57
N GLN A 106 -0.66 -13.74 26.79
CA GLN A 106 -0.22 -13.31 25.47
C GLN A 106 -1.40 -13.16 24.48
N LEU A 107 -2.34 -14.11 24.47
CA LEU A 107 -3.55 -14.01 23.64
C LEU A 107 -4.45 -12.85 24.08
N MET A 108 -4.61 -12.60 25.37
CA MET A 108 -5.39 -11.44 25.85
C MET A 108 -4.72 -10.13 25.46
N LEU A 109 -3.39 -10.04 25.52
CA LEU A 109 -2.65 -8.86 25.05
C LEU A 109 -2.80 -8.67 23.54
N LEU A 110 -2.71 -9.74 22.74
CA LEU A 110 -2.94 -9.69 21.30
C LEU A 110 -4.38 -9.33 20.98
N GLN A 111 -5.35 -9.85 21.74
CA GLN A 111 -6.76 -9.52 21.58
C GLN A 111 -7.02 -8.05 21.92
N GLU A 112 -6.44 -7.53 23.00
CA GLU A 112 -6.51 -6.11 23.35
C GLU A 112 -5.83 -5.26 22.27
N SER A 113 -4.66 -5.67 21.77
CA SER A 113 -3.98 -4.99 20.66
C SER A 113 -4.77 -5.08 19.35
N LEU A 114 -5.50 -6.16 19.09
CA LEU A 114 -6.34 -6.33 17.91
C LEU A 114 -7.69 -5.63 18.05
N LEU A 115 -8.24 -5.46 19.26
CA LEU A 115 -9.47 -4.71 19.50
C LEU A 115 -9.18 -3.20 19.54
N ASN A 116 -8.07 -2.80 20.15
CA ASN A 116 -7.63 -1.41 20.24
C ASN A 116 -6.96 -0.98 18.92
N GLY A 117 -6.34 -1.92 18.21
CA GLY A 117 -5.79 -1.79 16.85
C GLY A 117 -6.81 -2.07 15.75
N ALA A 118 -7.97 -2.68 16.06
CA ALA A 118 -9.22 -2.51 15.30
C ALA A 118 -9.79 -1.13 15.59
N ILE A 119 -8.92 -0.14 15.38
CA ILE A 119 -9.20 1.27 15.15
C ILE A 119 -10.50 1.29 14.37
N SER A 120 -11.53 1.79 15.02
CA SER A 120 -12.89 1.84 14.55
C SER A 120 -12.93 2.29 13.08
N THR A 121 -12.91 1.30 12.17
CA THR A 121 -12.61 1.60 10.77
C THR A 121 -13.82 2.28 10.16
N ALA A 122 -13.57 3.41 9.50
CA ALA A 122 -14.56 4.00 8.62
C ALA A 122 -14.59 3.18 7.33
N LYS A 123 -15.75 2.98 6.73
CA LYS A 123 -15.84 2.38 5.39
C LYS A 123 -15.93 3.49 4.36
N LEU A 124 -15.10 3.44 3.32
CA LEU A 124 -15.14 4.35 2.19
C LEU A 124 -15.60 3.60 0.95
N ILE A 125 -16.64 4.13 0.31
CA ILE A 125 -17.08 3.71 -1.03
C ILE A 125 -16.92 4.90 -1.95
N LEU A 126 -16.01 4.76 -2.91
CA LEU A 126 -15.69 5.77 -3.90
C LEU A 126 -16.23 5.32 -5.26
N SER A 127 -17.11 6.11 -5.85
CA SER A 127 -17.69 5.82 -7.17
C SER A 127 -17.55 7.01 -8.09
N PHE A 128 -17.29 6.73 -9.36
CA PHE A 128 -17.22 7.74 -10.41
C PHE A 128 -18.39 7.58 -11.38
N ASP A 129 -18.99 8.70 -11.75
CA ASP A 129 -20.05 8.79 -12.76
C ASP A 129 -19.66 9.88 -13.77
N ASN A 130 -19.29 9.48 -14.98
CA ASN A 130 -19.05 10.38 -16.09
C ASN A 130 -20.37 10.80 -16.74
N ARG A 131 -20.78 12.03 -16.48
CA ARG A 131 -21.97 12.69 -17.04
C ARG A 131 -21.64 13.74 -18.09
N MET A 132 -20.40 13.76 -18.58
CA MET A 132 -20.03 14.54 -19.76
C MET A 132 -20.81 14.03 -20.98
N GLY A 133 -21.07 14.94 -21.92
CA GLY A 133 -21.71 14.67 -23.19
C GLY A 133 -20.77 13.96 -24.18
N SER A 134 -21.34 13.57 -25.33
CA SER A 134 -20.63 12.85 -26.40
C SER A 134 -19.56 13.68 -27.12
N ALA A 135 -19.41 14.96 -26.78
CA ALA A 135 -18.38 15.83 -27.32
C ALA A 135 -17.01 15.65 -26.64
N PHE A 136 -16.94 14.92 -25.52
CA PHE A 136 -15.72 14.71 -24.75
C PHE A 136 -15.47 13.22 -24.49
N TYR A 137 -14.23 12.79 -24.70
CA TYR A 137 -13.73 11.49 -24.32
C TYR A 137 -12.85 11.59 -23.07
N LEU A 138 -13.09 10.70 -22.12
CA LEU A 138 -12.24 10.57 -20.93
C LEU A 138 -11.00 9.75 -21.29
N LYS A 139 -9.82 10.39 -21.32
CA LYS A 139 -8.56 9.79 -21.74
C LYS A 139 -7.76 9.21 -20.59
N GLU A 140 -7.74 9.91 -19.46
CA GLU A 140 -7.03 9.43 -18.29
C GLU A 140 -7.74 9.90 -17.02
N VAL A 141 -7.68 9.03 -16.02
CA VAL A 141 -8.27 9.24 -14.71
C VAL A 141 -7.27 8.82 -13.67
N THR A 142 -6.99 9.73 -12.74
CA THR A 142 -6.15 9.48 -11.58
C THR A 142 -6.88 9.95 -10.33
N PHE A 143 -7.19 9.01 -9.44
CA PHE A 143 -7.71 9.29 -8.11
C PHE A 143 -6.62 9.00 -7.09
N SER A 144 -6.37 9.95 -6.20
CA SER A 144 -5.41 9.81 -5.10
C SER A 144 -6.08 10.16 -3.79
N LEU A 145 -5.77 9.40 -2.74
CA LEU A 145 -6.20 9.69 -1.38
C LEU A 145 -4.96 10.03 -0.57
N ASN A 146 -4.93 11.23 0.01
CA ASN A 146 -3.79 11.77 0.76
C ASN A 146 -2.46 11.74 -0.02
N GLY A 147 -2.53 11.93 -1.34
CA GLY A 147 -1.35 11.86 -2.23
C GLY A 147 -0.97 10.45 -2.70
N THR A 148 -1.54 9.40 -2.10
CA THR A 148 -1.35 8.02 -2.60
C THR A 148 -2.35 7.72 -3.72
N PRO A 149 -1.91 7.33 -4.93
CA PRO A 149 -2.81 6.98 -6.02
C PRO A 149 -3.60 5.71 -5.67
N LEU A 150 -4.93 5.81 -5.65
CA LEU A 150 -5.84 4.68 -5.44
C LEU A 150 -6.19 3.99 -6.75
N TYR A 151 -6.35 4.78 -7.81
CA TYR A 151 -6.79 4.28 -9.10
C TYR A 151 -6.25 5.17 -10.20
N THR A 152 -5.51 4.57 -11.11
CA THR A 152 -5.00 5.23 -12.31
C THR A 152 -5.40 4.39 -13.50
N LYS A 153 -6.07 5.00 -14.47
CA LYS A 153 -6.43 4.32 -15.70
C LYS A 153 -6.31 5.26 -16.89
N ILE A 154 -5.58 4.81 -17.89
CA ILE A 154 -5.39 5.48 -19.18
C ILE A 154 -6.22 4.71 -20.22
N ASP A 155 -7.00 5.43 -21.01
CA ASP A 155 -7.89 4.86 -22.02
C ASP A 155 -7.20 4.75 -23.39
N TYR A 156 -6.67 3.56 -23.67
CA TYR A 156 -6.12 3.25 -24.99
C TYR A 156 -7.19 2.79 -25.99
N ASN A 157 -8.25 2.11 -25.52
CA ASN A 157 -9.23 1.40 -26.36
C ASN A 157 -10.70 1.87 -26.17
N GLY A 158 -10.93 3.07 -25.63
CA GLY A 158 -12.29 3.60 -25.42
C GLY A 158 -13.07 2.94 -24.25
N SER A 159 -12.40 2.15 -23.43
CA SER A 159 -13.01 1.39 -22.32
C SER A 159 -13.53 2.28 -21.19
N LEU A 160 -12.94 3.46 -20.96
CA LEU A 160 -13.41 4.42 -19.96
C LEU A 160 -14.66 5.13 -20.45
N ASN A 161 -14.76 5.38 -21.75
CA ASN A 161 -15.93 6.03 -22.32
C ASN A 161 -17.17 5.13 -22.32
N ASN A 162 -16.98 3.82 -22.56
CA ASN A 162 -18.07 2.84 -22.54
C ASN A 162 -18.66 2.63 -21.14
N LYS A 163 -17.82 2.69 -20.10
CA LYS A 163 -18.23 2.53 -18.71
C LYS A 163 -18.37 3.89 -18.04
N ARG A 164 -19.51 4.55 -18.25
CA ARG A 164 -19.82 5.84 -17.61
C ARG A 164 -19.78 5.78 -16.08
N LYS A 165 -20.13 4.65 -15.47
CA LYS A 165 -20.14 4.48 -14.01
C LYS A 165 -19.29 3.30 -13.60
N PHE A 166 -18.43 3.50 -12.60
CA PHE A 166 -17.68 2.42 -11.97
C PHE A 166 -17.29 2.78 -10.54
N VAL A 167 -17.07 1.74 -9.74
CA VAL A 167 -16.54 1.86 -8.38
C VAL A 167 -15.03 1.95 -8.48
N ILE A 168 -14.46 2.98 -7.85
CA ILE A 168 -13.01 3.21 -7.83
C ILE A 168 -12.37 2.45 -6.67
N TYR A 169 -12.99 2.57 -5.49
CA TYR A 169 -12.47 2.02 -4.26
C TYR A 169 -13.62 1.62 -3.34
N GLN A 170 -13.46 0.48 -2.68
CA GLN A 170 -14.37 0.01 -1.65
C GLN A 170 -13.55 -0.68 -0.57
N GLY A 171 -13.42 -0.04 0.59
CA GLY A 171 -12.57 -0.57 1.65
C GLY A 171 -12.66 0.22 2.95
N SER A 172 -11.89 -0.22 3.93
CA SER A 172 -11.75 0.46 5.21
C SER A 172 -10.70 1.56 5.14
N VAL A 173 -10.96 2.69 5.77
CA VAL A 173 -10.06 3.83 5.90
C VAL A 173 -9.94 4.22 7.37
N GLN A 174 -8.79 4.79 7.75
CA GLN A 174 -8.59 5.29 9.11
C GLN A 174 -9.61 6.39 9.44
N PRO A 175 -10.08 6.51 10.69
CA PRO A 175 -10.97 7.59 11.10
C PRO A 175 -10.18 8.90 11.25
N LYS A 176 -9.90 9.57 10.13
CA LYS A 176 -9.18 10.85 10.07
C LYS A 176 -9.80 11.75 9.00
N GLN A 177 -9.35 13.00 8.96
CA GLN A 177 -9.52 13.84 7.79
C GLN A 177 -8.65 13.32 6.63
N HIS A 178 -9.29 13.03 5.50
CA HIS A 178 -8.65 12.59 4.28
C HIS A 178 -8.88 13.61 3.17
N THR A 179 -7.88 13.79 2.32
CA THR A 179 -7.95 14.64 1.13
C THR A 179 -7.97 13.75 -0.10
N LEU A 180 -9.08 13.80 -0.84
CA LEU A 180 -9.25 13.14 -2.13
C LEU A 180 -8.81 14.11 -3.24
N SER A 181 -7.79 13.73 -3.99
CA SER A 181 -7.31 14.47 -5.15
C SER A 181 -7.69 13.73 -6.43
N ILE A 182 -8.21 14.49 -7.39
CA ILE A 182 -8.75 13.96 -8.64
C ILE A 182 -8.07 14.70 -9.78
N VAL A 183 -7.56 13.94 -10.74
CA VAL A 183 -7.09 14.44 -12.01
C VAL A 183 -7.83 13.69 -13.11
N LEU A 184 -8.58 14.42 -13.93
CA LEU A 184 -9.27 13.89 -15.10
C LEU A 184 -8.72 14.58 -16.33
N ASN A 185 -8.23 13.81 -17.30
CA ASN A 185 -7.83 14.31 -18.60
C ASN A 185 -8.89 13.93 -19.63
N TYR A 186 -9.60 14.92 -20.13
CA TYR A 186 -10.56 14.80 -21.22
C TYR A 186 -9.94 15.24 -22.53
N GLN A 187 -10.42 14.69 -23.65
CA GLN A 187 -10.11 15.14 -25.00
C GLN A 187 -11.42 15.47 -25.72
N GLY A 188 -11.43 16.54 -26.52
CA GLY A 188 -12.57 16.86 -27.36
C GLY A 188 -12.68 15.92 -28.57
N ASN A 189 -13.92 15.61 -28.97
CA ASN A 189 -14.24 14.68 -30.05
C ASN A 189 -14.50 15.40 -31.38
N GLY A 190 -14.69 16.72 -31.31
CA GLY A 190 -14.76 17.63 -32.45
C GLY A 190 -15.75 17.20 -33.52
N PHE A 191 -16.94 16.80 -33.08
CA PHE A 191 -18.03 16.43 -33.97
C PHE A 191 -18.70 17.67 -34.57
N GLY A 192 -18.99 17.66 -35.88
CA GLY A 192 -19.69 18.74 -36.59
C GLY A 192 -18.91 20.07 -36.61
N ALA A 193 -19.60 21.18 -36.32
CA ALA A 193 -19.04 22.54 -36.28
C ALA A 193 -17.94 22.76 -35.20
N PHE A 194 -17.59 21.72 -34.44
CA PHE A 194 -16.64 21.78 -33.34
C PHE A 194 -15.32 21.05 -33.59
N SER A 195 -14.98 20.73 -34.85
CA SER A 195 -13.78 19.96 -35.25
C SER A 195 -12.45 20.45 -34.65
N TYR A 196 -12.34 21.73 -34.34
CA TYR A 196 -11.18 22.32 -33.68
C TYR A 196 -10.91 21.72 -32.29
N LEU A 197 -11.92 21.16 -31.60
CA LEU A 197 -11.78 20.59 -30.25
C LEU A 197 -10.90 19.36 -30.18
N ASN A 198 -10.70 18.65 -31.29
CA ASN A 198 -9.91 17.41 -31.36
C ASN A 198 -8.48 17.57 -30.87
N LYS A 199 -7.94 18.78 -31.01
CA LYS A 199 -6.58 19.15 -30.64
C LYS A 199 -6.45 19.56 -29.17
N TYR A 200 -7.56 19.74 -28.45
CA TYR A 200 -7.55 20.22 -27.08
C TYR A 200 -7.72 19.09 -26.08
N LYS A 201 -6.87 19.15 -25.05
CA LYS A 201 -6.93 18.31 -23.86
C LYS A 201 -7.36 19.19 -22.69
N PHE A 202 -8.37 18.74 -21.96
CA PHE A 202 -8.89 19.42 -20.79
C PHE A 202 -8.43 18.66 -19.56
N LYS A 203 -7.53 19.27 -18.79
CA LYS A 203 -7.06 18.71 -17.53
C LYS A 203 -7.86 19.34 -16.39
N ILE A 204 -8.68 18.52 -15.74
CA ILE A 204 -9.46 18.93 -14.58
C ILE A 204 -8.76 18.41 -13.35
N GLN A 205 -8.44 19.32 -12.43
CA GLN A 205 -7.89 19.00 -11.14
C GLN A 205 -8.84 19.48 -10.07
N SER A 206 -9.19 18.60 -9.15
CA SER A 206 -10.07 18.96 -8.06
C SER A 206 -9.67 18.19 -6.81
N SER A 207 -9.70 18.87 -5.66
CA SER A 207 -9.38 18.31 -4.37
C SER A 207 -10.56 18.48 -3.43
N TYR A 208 -10.88 17.45 -2.67
CA TYR A 208 -11.97 17.47 -1.71
C TYR A 208 -11.52 16.83 -0.41
N THR A 209 -11.63 17.58 0.68
CA THR A 209 -11.28 17.10 2.00
C THR A 209 -12.54 16.68 2.75
N PHE A 210 -12.54 15.44 3.24
CA PHE A 210 -13.66 14.88 4.00
C PHE A 210 -13.16 14.29 5.31
N LYS A 211 -14.03 14.27 6.31
CA LYS A 211 -13.77 13.58 7.57
C LYS A 211 -14.35 12.17 7.50
N ALA A 212 -13.49 11.18 7.67
CA ALA A 212 -13.90 9.81 7.92
C ALA A 212 -14.11 9.63 9.41
N GLU A 213 -15.35 9.31 9.80
CA GLU A 213 -15.69 9.06 11.19
C GLU A 213 -15.78 7.56 11.47
N GLU A 214 -15.41 7.22 12.69
CA GLU A 214 -15.52 5.91 13.28
C GLU A 214 -16.90 5.26 13.11
N ARG A 215 -16.93 3.99 12.70
CA ARG A 215 -18.17 3.20 12.48
C ARG A 215 -19.17 3.85 11.51
N LYS A 216 -18.74 4.77 10.65
CA LYS A 216 -19.55 5.34 9.57
C LYS A 216 -19.06 4.85 8.21
N GLN A 217 -19.99 4.79 7.27
CA GLN A 217 -19.72 4.61 5.85
C GLN A 217 -19.78 5.98 5.18
N VAL A 218 -18.70 6.39 4.54
CA VAL A 218 -18.69 7.56 3.67
C VAL A 218 -18.80 7.06 2.22
N GLU A 219 -19.90 7.38 1.57
CA GLU A 219 -20.13 7.12 0.15
C GLU A 219 -19.90 8.44 -0.59
N ILE A 220 -18.82 8.51 -1.38
CA ILE A 220 -18.47 9.69 -2.18
C ILE A 220 -18.73 9.32 -3.64
N LYS A 221 -19.64 10.05 -4.29
CA LYS A 221 -19.85 9.97 -5.73
C LYS A 221 -19.22 11.19 -6.38
N ILE A 222 -18.24 10.92 -7.22
CA ILE A 222 -17.61 11.92 -8.06
C ILE A 222 -18.37 11.94 -9.37
N VAL A 223 -18.91 13.09 -9.73
CA VAL A 223 -19.62 13.28 -10.99
C VAL A 223 -18.82 14.24 -11.86
N GLY A 224 -18.27 13.76 -12.97
CA GLY A 224 -17.70 14.63 -14.00
C GLY A 224 -18.84 15.12 -14.88
N TYR A 225 -19.10 16.42 -14.92
CA TYR A 225 -20.23 16.99 -15.64
C TYR A 225 -19.83 18.25 -16.41
N GLU A 226 -20.58 18.55 -17.46
CA GLU A 226 -20.46 19.80 -18.19
C GLU A 226 -21.26 20.88 -17.46
N LYS A 227 -20.58 21.95 -17.06
CA LYS A 227 -21.23 23.16 -16.59
C LYS A 227 -21.94 23.81 -17.79
N ASN A 228 -23.25 23.59 -17.89
CA ASN A 228 -24.14 24.30 -18.80
C ASN A 228 -24.29 25.78 -18.31
N TRP A 229 -24.69 26.78 -19.11
CA TRP A 229 -25.86 26.66 -19.97
C TRP A 229 -26.19 27.80 -20.95
N LEU A 230 -25.33 28.78 -21.29
CA LEU A 230 -25.59 29.71 -22.43
C LEU A 230 -24.40 30.62 -22.83
N THR A 231 -23.48 30.94 -21.91
CA THR A 231 -22.43 31.97 -22.12
C THR A 231 -20.98 31.51 -21.90
N THR A 232 -20.73 30.34 -21.31
CA THR A 232 -19.37 29.85 -21.03
C THR A 232 -18.74 29.18 -22.26
N PRO A 233 -17.49 29.52 -22.64
CA PRO A 233 -16.79 28.87 -23.73
C PRO A 233 -16.61 27.38 -23.45
N LEU A 234 -16.71 26.56 -24.50
CA LEU A 234 -16.72 25.09 -24.41
C LEU A 234 -15.48 24.50 -23.70
N ARG A 235 -14.39 25.28 -23.65
CA ARG A 235 -13.11 24.90 -23.02
C ARG A 235 -13.16 24.84 -21.49
N GLU A 236 -14.04 25.62 -20.86
CA GLU A 236 -14.13 25.76 -19.40
C GLU A 236 -15.33 25.03 -18.80
N ARG A 237 -16.11 24.36 -19.63
CA ARG A 237 -17.29 23.61 -19.21
C ARG A 237 -16.99 22.36 -18.38
N PRO A 238 -15.90 21.60 -18.61
CA PRO A 238 -15.67 20.37 -17.85
C PRO A 238 -15.42 20.68 -16.37
N THR A 239 -16.26 20.15 -15.49
CA THR A 239 -16.16 20.36 -14.04
C THR A 239 -16.50 19.07 -13.27
N VAL A 240 -16.24 19.08 -11.96
CA VAL A 240 -16.42 17.93 -11.07
C VAL A 240 -17.33 18.31 -9.91
N ARG A 241 -18.29 17.44 -9.60
CA ARG A 241 -19.14 17.52 -8.40
C ARG A 241 -18.82 16.39 -7.44
N TYR A 242 -18.96 16.68 -6.16
CA TYR A 242 -18.86 15.70 -5.08
C TYR A 242 -20.22 15.55 -4.40
N ASP A 243 -20.82 14.36 -4.52
CA ASP A 243 -22.01 14.00 -3.77
C ASP A 243 -21.59 13.08 -2.61
N VAL A 244 -21.57 13.62 -1.40
CA VAL A 244 -21.13 12.90 -0.19
C VAL A 244 -22.33 12.44 0.60
N LYS A 245 -22.37 11.15 0.93
CA LYS A 245 -23.41 10.56 1.79
C LYS A 245 -22.73 9.81 2.93
N ILE A 246 -22.96 10.29 4.15
CA ILE A 246 -22.47 9.62 5.35
C ILE A 246 -23.61 8.77 5.90
N ARG A 247 -23.38 7.47 6.03
CA ARG A 247 -24.34 6.51 6.63
C ARG A 247 -23.71 5.94 7.89
N LYS A 248 -24.50 5.80 8.96
CA LYS A 248 -24.06 5.03 10.13
C LYS A 248 -24.00 3.55 9.72
N LEU A 249 -22.89 2.86 10.00
CA LEU A 249 -22.83 1.41 9.79
C LEU A 249 -23.67 0.73 10.88
N SER A 250 -24.99 0.68 10.70
CA SER A 250 -25.83 -0.18 11.54
C SER A 250 -25.59 -1.62 11.11
N SER A 251 -25.20 -2.49 12.05
CA SER A 251 -24.97 -3.92 11.83
C SER A 251 -26.25 -4.72 11.51
N ARG A 252 -27.36 -4.07 11.12
CA ARG A 252 -28.62 -4.76 10.87
C ARG A 252 -28.54 -5.52 9.54
N PRO A 253 -28.55 -6.87 9.55
CA PRO A 253 -28.60 -7.63 8.30
C PRO A 253 -29.92 -7.28 7.60
N LYS A 254 -29.84 -6.87 6.33
CA LYS A 254 -31.00 -6.68 5.47
C LYS A 254 -31.62 -8.07 5.26
N LYS A 255 -32.64 -8.41 6.04
CA LYS A 255 -33.36 -9.68 5.93
C LYS A 255 -33.90 -9.79 4.50
N LEU A 256 -33.23 -10.59 3.67
CA LEU A 256 -33.70 -10.91 2.34
C LEU A 256 -35.01 -11.68 2.52
N LYS A 257 -36.12 -11.06 2.12
CA LYS A 257 -37.40 -11.76 2.03
C LYS A 257 -37.27 -12.78 0.90
N ILE A 258 -36.86 -14.00 1.24
CA ILE A 258 -37.04 -15.16 0.38
C ILE A 258 -38.54 -15.41 0.37
N GLY A 259 -39.22 -14.83 -0.62
CA GLY A 259 -40.63 -15.09 -0.87
C GLY A 259 -40.78 -16.52 -1.35
N GLY A 260 -41.23 -17.40 -0.46
CA GLY A 260 -41.77 -18.69 -0.85
C GLY A 260 -43.06 -18.45 -1.63
N LYS A 261 -43.02 -18.66 -2.95
CA LYS A 261 -44.23 -18.98 -3.70
C LYS A 261 -44.65 -20.39 -3.28
N LYS A 262 -45.80 -20.47 -2.63
CA LYS A 262 -46.60 -21.71 -2.59
C LYS A 262 -47.32 -21.85 -3.92
#